data_AF-A0A7L3D3T3-F1
#
_entry.id   AF-A0A7L3D3T3-F1
#
_cell.length_a   1.000
_cell.length_b   1.000
_cell.length_c   1.000
_cell.angle_alpha   90.00
_cell.angle_beta   90.00
_cell.angle_gamma   90.00
#
_symmetry.space_group_name_H-M   'P 1'
#
loop_
_entity.id
_entity.type
_entity.pdbx_description
1 polymer ?
#
loop_
_entity_poly.entity_id
_entity_poly.type
_entity_poly.pdbx_seq_one_letter_code
_entity_poly.pdbx_strand_id
1 'polypeptide(L)'
;QVQETNPTTGSLEVISITEDEPPVPEIQFSFKRFFFIPQAKVDPSADGSGDIEPPSMCHVFTSLKYFPYICGLFLAVILAVAIGLGVQYNCIGKFRCRSSFKCIQKSARCNGVFNCKEGEDEYGCVRLSGKKAVLQVFTSGSWRTVCSDDWKAEYGNTTCKHLGFSSYVSSGYLPVAAVEKQFQRHFVSLSHWLSADQATSLHNATNLREECTSGNVIILKCLACGTRASYGPRIVGGNASSPRQWPWQVSLQFHGHHLCGGSVITPRWIITAAHCVYDLYLPSSWSVQVGFVTQQDTQVHPYSVEKIIYHRNYKPKTMGNDIALMKLAAPLALNGHIEPICLPNFGEQFPEGKMCWVSGWGATVEGGDTSDTMNYAGVPLISNAICNHRDVYGGIITSSMLCAGFLKGGVDTCQGDSGGPLACEDMSIWKLVGTTSFGVGCAEKNKPGVYSRTTSFLDWIHEQMEVWFCP
;
A
#
# COMPACT_ATOMS: atom_id res chain seq x y z
N GLN A 1 -66.82 38.98 -19.40
CA GLN A 1 -67.90 38.39 -18.58
C GLN A 1 -67.25 37.45 -17.57
N VAL A 2 -67.35 37.84 -16.28
CA VAL A 2 -67.47 36.99 -15.07
C VAL A 2 -66.30 36.00 -14.82
N GLN A 3 -65.28 36.26 -13.99
CA GLN A 3 -65.25 36.42 -12.50
C GLN A 3 -65.74 35.12 -11.82
N GLU A 4 -65.04 34.43 -10.91
CA GLU A 4 -64.61 34.82 -9.55
C GLU A 4 -64.07 33.52 -8.89
N THR A 5 -62.99 33.45 -8.12
CA THR A 5 -62.94 33.77 -6.68
C THR A 5 -61.53 33.46 -6.13
N ASN A 6 -61.00 34.36 -5.31
CA ASN A 6 -59.94 34.12 -4.33
C ASN A 6 -60.62 33.95 -2.94
N PRO A 7 -59.97 33.34 -1.94
CA PRO A 7 -59.46 34.18 -0.84
C PRO A 7 -58.12 33.69 -0.26
N THR A 8 -57.10 34.55 -0.12
CA THR A 8 -56.75 35.41 1.05
C THR A 8 -56.06 34.67 2.21
N THR A 9 -55.14 35.41 2.85
CA THR A 9 -54.36 35.18 4.09
C THR A 9 -53.10 34.31 3.92
N GLY A 10 -51.90 34.71 4.33
CA GLY A 10 -51.43 35.90 5.03
C GLY A 10 -49.90 35.83 5.15
N SER A 11 -49.25 36.98 5.11
CA SER A 11 -47.84 37.16 5.46
C SER A 11 -47.65 36.94 6.96
N LEU A 12 -46.67 36.13 7.36
CA LEU A 12 -46.05 36.22 8.69
C LEU A 12 -44.63 35.65 8.65
N GLU A 13 -43.70 36.49 9.11
CA GLU A 13 -42.30 36.22 9.40
C GLU A 13 -42.09 34.90 10.16
N VAL A 14 -41.05 34.16 9.78
CA VAL A 14 -40.39 33.20 10.67
C VAL A 14 -38.93 33.60 10.83
N ILE A 15 -38.74 34.51 11.78
CA ILE A 15 -37.70 34.57 12.81
C ILE A 15 -36.50 33.63 12.58
N SER A 16 -35.33 34.24 12.39
CA SER A 16 -34.04 33.59 12.58
C SER A 16 -33.92 33.11 14.02
N ILE A 17 -33.82 31.80 14.22
CA ILE A 17 -33.40 31.22 15.50
C ILE A 17 -32.04 30.60 15.26
N THR A 18 -31.04 31.29 15.78
CA THR A 18 -29.71 30.79 16.11
C THR A 18 -29.85 29.62 17.08
N GLU A 19 -29.48 28.42 16.65
CA GLU A 19 -29.18 27.33 17.59
C GLU A 19 -27.72 27.49 18.02
N ASP A 20 -27.54 28.14 19.17
CA ASP A 20 -26.30 28.13 19.95
C ASP A 20 -26.09 26.70 20.47
N GLU A 21 -25.09 26.01 19.91
CA GLU A 21 -24.59 24.76 20.45
C GLU A 21 -23.70 25.07 21.68
N PRO A 22 -23.95 24.45 22.86
CA PRO A 22 -23.25 24.79 24.09
C PRO A 22 -21.77 24.32 24.09
N PRO A 23 -20.88 25.05 24.79
CA PRO A 23 -19.44 24.82 24.71
C PRO A 23 -19.02 23.50 25.35
N VAL A 24 -18.34 22.67 24.55
CA VAL A 24 -17.61 21.47 25.02
C VAL A 24 -16.36 21.93 25.77
N PRO A 25 -16.14 21.51 27.03
CA PRO A 25 -15.04 22.00 27.85
C PRO A 25 -13.68 21.47 27.37
N GLU A 26 -12.72 22.38 27.22
CA GLU A 26 -11.30 22.11 27.02
C GLU A 26 -10.73 21.31 28.19
N ILE A 27 -10.34 20.06 27.95
CA ILE A 27 -9.55 19.28 28.91
C ILE A 27 -8.07 19.51 28.60
N GLN A 28 -7.49 20.50 29.28
CA GLN A 28 -6.05 20.67 29.44
C GLN A 28 -5.49 19.51 30.28
N PHE A 29 -4.80 18.56 29.64
CA PHE A 29 -3.99 17.57 30.36
C PHE A 29 -2.70 18.22 30.89
N SER A 30 -2.77 18.72 32.13
CA SER A 30 -1.62 19.16 32.92
C SER A 30 -0.93 17.94 33.55
N PHE A 31 0.30 17.67 33.11
CA PHE A 31 1.13 16.56 33.58
C PHE A 31 1.81 16.90 34.93
N LYS A 32 1.02 17.16 35.98
CA LYS A 32 1.54 17.33 37.36
C LYS A 32 0.48 16.99 38.40
N ARG A 33 0.39 15.71 38.80
CA ARG A 33 0.05 15.27 40.17
C ARG A 33 -0.09 13.74 40.21
N PHE A 34 0.99 13.04 40.56
CA PHE A 34 0.93 11.75 41.25
C PHE A 34 2.28 11.50 41.91
N PHE A 35 2.58 12.23 42.98
CA PHE A 35 3.36 11.72 44.10
C PHE A 35 2.91 12.48 45.35
N PHE A 36 2.09 11.80 46.14
CA PHE A 36 1.80 12.16 47.53
C PHE A 36 3.11 12.03 48.31
N ILE A 37 3.63 13.14 48.82
CA ILE A 37 4.64 13.18 49.88
C ILE A 37 3.87 13.45 51.18
N PRO A 38 3.91 12.58 52.19
CA PRO A 38 3.37 12.91 53.50
C PRO A 38 4.24 13.98 54.14
N GLN A 39 3.68 15.17 54.36
CA GLN A 39 4.28 16.16 55.24
C GLN A 39 4.00 15.77 56.70
N ALA A 40 5.06 15.43 57.43
CA ALA A 40 5.03 15.35 58.88
C ALA A 40 4.95 16.79 59.44
N LYS A 41 3.85 17.07 60.16
CA LYS A 41 3.69 18.24 61.02
C LYS A 41 4.63 18.12 62.22
N VAL A 42 5.39 19.18 62.51
CA VAL A 42 6.01 19.41 63.80
C VAL A 42 5.73 20.85 64.19
N ASP A 43 5.14 21.05 65.36
CA ASP A 43 5.11 22.32 66.09
C ASP A 43 5.77 22.11 67.46
N PRO A 44 6.26 23.18 68.12
CA PRO A 44 7.54 23.18 68.83
C PRO A 44 7.41 23.13 70.35
N SER A 45 8.48 22.74 71.04
CA SER A 45 9.10 23.47 72.20
C SER A 45 9.83 22.54 73.18
N ALA A 46 10.85 23.15 73.82
CA ALA A 46 11.52 22.79 75.09
C ALA A 46 12.78 21.90 75.03
N ASP A 47 13.92 22.60 74.98
CA ASP A 47 14.95 22.70 76.03
C ASP A 47 15.65 21.41 76.56
N GLY A 48 16.99 21.46 76.67
CA GLY A 48 17.77 20.52 77.48
C GLY A 48 19.06 19.96 76.87
N SER A 49 20.16 20.64 77.17
CA SER A 49 21.58 20.23 77.17
C SER A 49 21.94 18.74 77.35
N GLY A 50 23.05 18.29 76.74
CA GLY A 50 23.84 17.18 77.30
C GLY A 50 24.65 16.35 76.29
N ASP A 51 25.92 16.73 76.15
CA ASP A 51 27.01 16.14 75.38
C ASP A 51 27.43 14.67 75.69
N ILE A 52 28.09 14.06 74.69
CA ILE A 52 29.14 12.99 74.70
C ILE A 52 28.76 11.50 74.53
N GLU A 53 28.86 11.12 73.24
CA GLU A 53 29.58 10.01 72.57
C GLU A 53 29.37 8.48 72.81
N PRO A 54 29.57 7.66 71.74
CA PRO A 54 29.15 6.26 71.64
C PRO A 54 30.34 5.26 71.65
N PRO A 55 30.09 3.96 71.39
CA PRO A 55 31.01 3.24 70.51
C PRO A 55 30.32 2.48 69.36
N SER A 56 30.84 2.79 68.17
CA SER A 56 31.14 1.93 67.02
C SER A 56 30.23 0.75 66.66
N MET A 57 29.68 0.83 65.46
CA MET A 57 29.66 -0.29 64.51
C MET A 57 29.88 0.27 63.09
N CYS A 58 31.04 -0.03 62.51
CA CYS A 58 31.36 0.17 61.10
C CYS A 58 30.57 -0.79 60.20
N HIS A 59 30.61 -0.49 58.88
CA HIS A 59 30.03 -1.18 57.70
C HIS A 59 28.65 -0.63 57.29
N VAL A 60 28.40 0.01 56.14
CA VAL A 60 29.12 0.17 54.87
C VAL A 60 28.62 1.48 54.23
N PHE A 61 29.42 2.54 54.22
CA PHE A 61 29.17 3.72 53.36
C PHE A 61 30.11 3.69 52.15
N THR A 62 29.90 2.72 51.26
CA THR A 62 30.48 2.79 49.91
C THR A 62 29.54 3.53 48.97
N SER A 63 29.77 4.85 48.93
CA SER A 63 29.64 5.75 47.77
C SER A 63 28.27 5.93 47.08
N LEU A 64 27.51 6.92 47.56
CA LEU A 64 26.43 7.58 46.81
C LEU A 64 26.89 8.19 45.46
N LYS A 65 28.19 8.37 45.22
CA LYS A 65 28.69 8.91 43.94
C LYS A 65 28.47 7.96 42.76
N TYR A 66 28.36 6.65 42.99
CA TYR A 66 28.15 5.66 41.92
C TYR A 66 26.67 5.33 41.67
N PHE A 67 25.76 5.74 42.56
CA PHE A 67 24.32 5.51 42.44
C PHE A 67 23.70 5.99 41.11
N PRO A 68 23.98 7.21 40.60
CA PRO A 68 23.42 7.64 39.31
C PRO A 68 23.94 6.81 38.14
N TYR A 69 25.18 6.31 38.21
CA TYR A 69 25.76 5.44 37.18
C TYR A 69 25.13 4.04 37.20
N ILE A 70 24.85 3.50 38.39
CA ILE A 70 24.17 2.21 38.55
C ILE A 70 22.72 2.31 38.05
N CYS A 71 22.00 3.38 38.40
CA CYS A 71 20.65 3.64 37.88
C CYS A 71 20.66 3.82 36.35
N GLY A 72 21.62 4.56 35.79
CA GLY A 72 21.77 4.72 34.35
C GLY A 72 22.04 3.40 33.63
N LEU A 73 22.91 2.55 34.18
CA LEU A 73 23.17 1.21 33.65
C LEU A 73 21.92 0.32 33.70
N PHE A 74 21.19 0.34 34.81
CA PHE A 74 19.96 -0.44 34.97
C PHE A 74 18.88 0.01 33.98
N LEU A 75 18.73 1.32 33.78
CA LEU A 75 17.78 1.89 32.82
C LEU A 75 18.16 1.56 31.37
N ALA A 76 19.46 1.57 31.05
CA ALA A 76 19.97 1.13 29.76
C ALA A 76 19.74 -0.37 29.51
N VAL A 77 19.92 -1.22 30.53
CA VAL A 77 19.63 -2.66 30.43
C VAL A 77 18.12 -2.90 30.26
N ILE A 78 17.27 -2.20 31.01
CA ILE A 78 15.81 -2.29 30.86
C ILE A 78 15.39 -1.83 29.46
N LEU A 79 15.95 -0.74 28.95
CA LEU A 79 15.71 -0.29 27.57
C LEU A 79 16.21 -1.31 26.55
N ALA A 80 17.41 -1.88 26.73
CA ALA A 80 17.95 -2.89 25.83
C ALA A 80 17.12 -4.18 25.83
N VAL A 81 16.63 -4.61 26.99
CA VAL A 81 15.71 -5.76 27.13
C VAL A 81 14.34 -5.42 26.56
N ALA A 82 13.80 -4.23 26.81
CA ALA A 82 12.51 -3.79 26.26
C ALA A 82 12.56 -3.65 24.73
N ILE A 83 13.66 -3.13 24.18
CA ILE A 83 13.92 -3.05 22.74
C ILE A 83 14.15 -4.45 22.18
N GLY A 84 14.94 -5.29 22.84
CA GLY A 84 15.21 -6.68 22.42
C GLY A 84 13.94 -7.53 22.38
N LEU A 85 13.12 -7.47 23.44
CA LEU A 85 11.81 -8.11 23.49
C LEU A 85 10.86 -7.47 22.47
N GLY A 86 10.79 -6.15 22.38
CA GLY A 86 9.94 -5.43 21.42
C GLY A 86 10.25 -5.77 19.96
N VAL A 87 11.52 -5.94 19.61
CA VAL A 87 11.97 -6.38 18.28
C VAL A 87 11.68 -7.86 18.05
N GLN A 88 11.76 -8.71 19.07
CA GLN A 88 11.48 -10.15 18.97
C GLN A 88 9.98 -10.47 18.88
N TYR A 89 9.11 -9.64 19.46
CA TYR A 89 7.65 -9.77 19.37
C TYR A 89 7.02 -9.09 18.14
N ASN A 90 7.75 -8.20 17.48
CA ASN A 90 7.27 -7.56 16.27
C ASN A 90 7.62 -8.46 15.07
N CYS A 91 6.63 -9.13 14.48
CA CYS A 91 6.81 -9.96 13.29
C CYS A 91 7.10 -9.10 12.06
N ILE A 92 8.14 -8.26 12.11
CA ILE A 92 8.42 -7.25 11.09
C ILE A 92 8.55 -8.00 9.74
N GLY A 93 7.52 -7.74 8.94
CA GLY A 93 6.90 -8.45 7.82
C GLY A 93 6.99 -9.97 7.68
N LYS A 94 7.38 -10.71 8.70
CA LYS A 94 6.89 -12.08 8.75
C LYS A 94 5.37 -12.03 8.92
N PHE A 95 4.65 -13.01 8.42
CA PHE A 95 3.24 -13.14 8.74
C PHE A 95 3.13 -13.51 10.23
N ARG A 96 2.30 -12.80 10.98
CA ARG A 96 2.09 -13.05 12.42
C ARG A 96 0.87 -13.94 12.58
N CYS A 97 1.08 -15.15 13.07
CA CYS A 97 -0.01 -15.99 13.54
C CYS A 97 -0.75 -15.27 14.68
N ARG A 98 -2.08 -15.23 14.61
CA ARG A 98 -2.94 -14.48 15.54
C ARG A 98 -2.96 -15.10 16.92
N SER A 99 -3.15 -16.42 17.03
CA SER A 99 -3.27 -17.10 18.33
C SER A 99 -1.93 -17.38 19.01
N SER A 100 -0.92 -17.79 18.24
CA SER A 100 0.39 -18.19 18.77
C SER A 100 1.41 -17.06 18.82
N PHE A 101 1.11 -15.91 18.20
CA PHE A 101 2.05 -14.81 17.97
C PHE A 101 3.37 -15.21 17.27
N LYS A 102 3.41 -16.42 16.69
CA LYS A 102 4.55 -16.94 15.92
C LYS A 102 4.67 -16.16 14.60
N CYS A 103 5.91 -15.87 14.23
CA CYS A 103 6.21 -15.17 12.98
C CYS A 103 6.69 -16.18 11.93
N ILE A 104 5.95 -16.32 10.81
CA ILE A 104 6.30 -17.20 9.69
C ILE A 104 6.69 -16.39 8.45
N GLN A 105 7.38 -17.01 7.48
CA GLN A 105 7.70 -16.31 6.23
C GLN A 105 6.42 -15.99 5.44
N LYS A 106 6.40 -14.92 4.64
CA LYS A 106 5.21 -14.60 3.83
C LYS A 106 4.88 -15.69 2.81
N SER A 107 5.92 -16.33 2.27
CA SER A 107 5.78 -17.50 1.40
C SER A 107 5.18 -18.73 2.08
N ALA A 108 5.02 -18.68 3.42
CA ALA A 108 4.36 -19.72 4.18
C ALA A 108 2.84 -19.53 4.28
N ARG A 109 2.30 -18.37 3.87
CA ARG A 109 0.85 -18.13 3.83
C ARG A 109 0.26 -18.81 2.59
N CYS A 110 -0.90 -19.44 2.72
CA CYS A 110 -1.64 -20.06 1.62
C CYS A 110 -0.82 -21.10 0.82
N ASN A 111 0.01 -21.89 1.52
CA ASN A 111 0.90 -22.88 0.89
C ASN A 111 0.50 -24.33 1.19
N GLY A 112 -0.56 -24.54 1.99
CA GLY A 112 -1.06 -25.86 2.36
C GLY A 112 -0.33 -26.52 3.53
N VAL A 113 0.59 -25.81 4.18
CA VAL A 113 1.35 -26.28 5.34
C VAL A 113 0.95 -25.42 6.53
N PHE A 114 0.33 -26.02 7.55
CA PHE A 114 -0.05 -25.30 8.77
C PHE A 114 1.20 -24.88 9.56
N ASN A 115 1.70 -23.68 9.30
CA ASN A 115 2.80 -23.10 10.04
C ASN A 115 2.30 -22.29 11.25
N CYS A 116 1.04 -21.85 11.24
CA CYS A 116 0.33 -21.31 12.38
C CYS A 116 -0.53 -22.38 13.09
N LYS A 117 -0.85 -22.12 14.38
CA LYS A 117 -1.79 -22.95 15.14
C LYS A 117 -3.15 -22.93 14.44
N GLU A 118 -3.82 -24.07 14.41
CA GLU A 118 -5.13 -24.24 13.76
C GLU A 118 -5.15 -23.89 12.26
N GLY A 119 -3.99 -23.67 11.62
CA GLY A 119 -3.90 -23.35 10.19
C GLY A 119 -4.27 -21.90 9.83
N GLU A 120 -4.16 -20.95 10.77
CA GLU A 120 -4.47 -19.52 10.55
C GLU A 120 -3.87 -18.92 9.26
N ASP A 121 -2.69 -19.39 8.88
CA ASP A 121 -1.95 -18.98 7.68
C ASP A 121 -2.56 -19.47 6.36
N GLU A 122 -3.51 -20.41 6.43
CA GLU A 122 -4.22 -20.98 5.30
C GLU A 122 -5.66 -20.46 5.17
N TYR A 123 -6.11 -19.61 6.11
CA TYR A 123 -7.41 -18.98 6.04
C TYR A 123 -7.37 -17.62 5.33
N GLY A 124 -8.50 -17.27 4.71
CA GLY A 124 -8.65 -15.98 4.04
C GLY A 124 -7.85 -15.83 2.75
N CYS A 125 -7.30 -16.92 2.24
CA CYS A 125 -6.52 -16.95 1.02
C CYS A 125 -7.42 -16.82 -0.22
N VAL A 126 -7.60 -15.60 -0.70
CA VAL A 126 -8.39 -15.28 -1.89
C VAL A 126 -7.54 -14.43 -2.83
N ARG A 127 -7.66 -14.64 -4.14
CA ARG A 127 -6.93 -13.86 -5.15
C ARG A 127 -7.64 -13.81 -6.49
N LEU A 128 -7.28 -12.82 -7.30
CA LEU A 128 -7.68 -12.71 -8.70
C LEU A 128 -6.53 -13.17 -9.60
N SER A 129 -6.82 -14.08 -10.52
CA SER A 129 -5.80 -14.76 -11.33
C SER A 129 -6.09 -14.65 -12.83
N GLY A 130 -5.02 -14.73 -13.62
CA GLY A 130 -5.10 -14.71 -15.08
C GLY A 130 -5.52 -13.36 -15.67
N LYS A 131 -5.60 -13.32 -16.99
CA LYS A 131 -5.88 -12.07 -17.74
C LYS A 131 -7.28 -11.51 -17.45
N LYS A 132 -8.22 -12.39 -17.10
CA LYS A 132 -9.65 -12.06 -16.91
C LYS A 132 -10.06 -11.88 -15.43
N ALA A 133 -9.12 -11.82 -14.50
CA ALA A 133 -9.40 -11.66 -13.06
C ALA A 133 -10.35 -12.75 -12.50
N VAL A 134 -10.03 -14.00 -12.83
CA VAL A 134 -10.76 -15.18 -12.34
C VAL A 134 -10.53 -15.32 -10.84
N LEU A 135 -11.63 -15.49 -10.10
CA LEU A 135 -11.60 -15.62 -8.65
C LEU A 135 -11.07 -16.99 -8.24
N GLN A 136 -10.06 -17.01 -7.39
CA GLN A 136 -9.53 -18.22 -6.77
C GLN A 136 -9.51 -18.12 -5.25
N VAL A 137 -9.73 -19.26 -4.61
CA VAL A 137 -9.60 -19.43 -3.15
C VAL A 137 -8.66 -20.59 -2.89
N PHE A 138 -7.79 -20.45 -1.90
CA PHE A 138 -6.96 -21.55 -1.45
C PHE A 138 -7.78 -22.41 -0.47
N THR A 139 -7.97 -23.68 -0.78
CA THR A 139 -8.62 -24.64 0.13
C THR A 139 -8.17 -26.06 -0.19
N SER A 140 -8.12 -26.91 0.84
CA SER A 140 -7.65 -28.29 0.73
C SER A 140 -6.27 -28.39 0.05
N GLY A 141 -5.34 -27.54 0.48
CA GLY A 141 -3.93 -27.55 0.03
C GLY A 141 -3.69 -27.08 -1.41
N SER A 142 -4.66 -26.43 -2.05
CA SER A 142 -4.51 -25.97 -3.44
C SER A 142 -5.33 -24.71 -3.73
N TRP A 143 -4.84 -23.89 -4.67
CA TRP A 143 -5.63 -22.79 -5.25
C TRP A 143 -6.69 -23.36 -6.19
N ARG A 144 -7.94 -23.03 -5.94
CA ARG A 144 -9.11 -23.53 -6.67
C ARG A 144 -9.90 -22.41 -7.29
N THR A 145 -10.39 -22.64 -8.50
CA THR A 145 -11.19 -21.67 -9.23
C THR A 145 -12.64 -21.70 -8.75
N VAL A 146 -13.22 -20.53 -8.50
CA VAL A 146 -14.59 -20.40 -7.99
C VAL A 146 -15.58 -20.48 -9.15
N CYS A 147 -16.46 -21.48 -9.11
CA CYS A 147 -17.57 -21.64 -10.03
C CYS A 147 -18.62 -20.56 -9.82
N SER A 148 -19.39 -20.27 -10.88
CA SER A 148 -20.52 -19.36 -10.76
C SER A 148 -21.75 -19.95 -10.06
N ASP A 149 -21.70 -21.25 -9.74
CA ASP A 149 -22.74 -21.97 -9.01
C ASP A 149 -23.01 -21.28 -7.67
N ASP A 150 -24.26 -20.88 -7.46
CA ASP A 150 -24.76 -20.20 -6.25
C ASP A 150 -24.04 -18.88 -5.90
N TRP A 151 -23.35 -18.25 -6.86
CA TRP A 151 -22.71 -16.96 -6.65
C TRP A 151 -23.73 -15.84 -6.45
N LYS A 152 -23.43 -14.95 -5.50
CA LYS A 152 -24.22 -13.76 -5.18
C LYS A 152 -23.32 -12.53 -5.10
N ALA A 153 -23.87 -11.36 -5.41
CA ALA A 153 -23.10 -10.11 -5.49
C ALA A 153 -22.48 -9.71 -4.14
N GLU A 154 -23.11 -10.09 -3.02
CA GLU A 154 -22.65 -9.81 -1.66
C GLU A 154 -21.29 -10.48 -1.37
N TYR A 155 -21.06 -11.68 -1.91
CA TYR A 155 -19.75 -12.34 -1.83
C TYR A 155 -18.67 -11.54 -2.56
N GLY A 156 -19.04 -10.85 -3.64
CA GLY A 156 -18.16 -9.93 -4.36
C GLY A 156 -17.70 -8.78 -3.47
N ASN A 157 -18.61 -8.17 -2.70
CA ASN A 157 -18.28 -7.08 -1.78
C ASN A 157 -17.31 -7.54 -0.67
N THR A 158 -17.63 -8.64 0.00
CA THR A 158 -16.76 -9.20 1.05
C THR A 158 -15.40 -9.60 0.50
N THR A 159 -15.37 -10.20 -0.69
CA THR A 159 -14.12 -10.59 -1.35
C THR A 159 -13.27 -9.38 -1.73
N CYS A 160 -13.86 -8.32 -2.30
CA CYS A 160 -13.12 -7.12 -2.67
C CYS A 160 -12.56 -6.38 -1.46
N LYS A 161 -13.31 -6.31 -0.34
CA LYS A 161 -12.81 -5.79 0.94
C LYS A 161 -11.62 -6.60 1.46
N HIS A 162 -11.69 -7.92 1.35
CA HIS A 162 -10.57 -8.80 1.70
C HIS A 162 -9.34 -8.54 0.82
N LEU A 163 -9.52 -8.26 -0.46
CA LEU A 163 -8.40 -7.92 -1.35
C LEU A 163 -7.87 -6.48 -1.15
N GLY A 164 -8.37 -5.76 -0.13
CA GLY A 164 -7.95 -4.40 0.21
C GLY A 164 -8.61 -3.30 -0.62
N PHE A 165 -9.65 -3.62 -1.39
CA PHE A 165 -10.44 -2.63 -2.14
C PHE A 165 -11.61 -2.13 -1.31
N SER A 166 -11.85 -0.82 -1.33
CA SER A 166 -12.99 -0.20 -0.65
C SER A 166 -14.32 -0.35 -1.39
N SER A 167 -14.31 -0.92 -2.59
CA SER A 167 -15.45 -1.01 -3.49
C SER A 167 -15.57 -2.39 -4.12
N TYR A 168 -16.77 -2.67 -4.63
CA TYR A 168 -17.08 -3.76 -5.54
C TYR A 168 -17.81 -3.15 -6.74
N VAL A 169 -17.29 -3.37 -7.95
CA VAL A 169 -17.87 -2.80 -9.18
C VAL A 169 -18.84 -3.80 -9.79
N SER A 170 -18.37 -5.03 -10.03
CA SER A 170 -19.20 -6.09 -10.61
C SER A 170 -18.53 -7.46 -10.51
N SER A 171 -19.34 -8.51 -10.62
CA SER A 171 -18.90 -9.87 -10.93
C SER A 171 -19.48 -10.27 -12.27
N GLY A 172 -18.78 -11.14 -13.01
CA GLY A 172 -19.24 -11.70 -14.27
C GLY A 172 -19.00 -13.19 -14.35
N TYR A 173 -19.52 -13.79 -15.42
CA TYR A 173 -19.39 -15.22 -15.70
C TYR A 173 -18.48 -15.41 -16.91
N LEU A 174 -17.54 -16.34 -16.80
CA LEU A 174 -16.65 -16.72 -17.89
C LEU A 174 -16.72 -18.24 -18.09
N PRO A 175 -16.95 -18.74 -19.31
CA PRO A 175 -16.94 -20.18 -19.56
C PRO A 175 -15.60 -20.79 -19.15
N VAL A 176 -15.63 -21.97 -18.51
CA VAL A 176 -14.40 -22.66 -18.06
C VAL A 176 -13.41 -22.82 -19.22
N ALA A 177 -13.89 -23.15 -20.42
CA ALA A 177 -13.06 -23.31 -21.62
C ALA A 177 -12.33 -22.03 -22.07
N ALA A 178 -12.81 -20.85 -21.69
CA ALA A 178 -12.22 -19.56 -22.04
C ALA A 178 -11.16 -19.10 -21.02
N VAL A 179 -11.02 -19.78 -19.89
CA VAL A 179 -10.00 -19.52 -18.88
C VAL A 179 -8.66 -20.14 -19.31
N GLU A 180 -7.52 -19.61 -18.86
CA GLU A 180 -6.22 -20.24 -19.09
C GLU A 180 -6.16 -21.67 -18.52
N LYS A 181 -5.53 -22.60 -19.26
CA LYS A 181 -5.49 -24.06 -18.95
C LYS A 181 -5.15 -24.39 -17.49
N GLN A 182 -4.26 -23.62 -16.88
CA GLN A 182 -3.82 -23.84 -15.50
C GLN A 182 -4.92 -23.62 -14.44
N PHE A 183 -5.98 -22.86 -14.78
CA PHE A 183 -7.11 -22.56 -13.91
C PHE A 183 -8.39 -23.33 -14.29
N GLN A 184 -8.33 -24.20 -15.31
CA GLN A 184 -9.45 -25.07 -15.74
C GLN A 184 -9.57 -26.36 -14.92
N ARG A 185 -8.94 -26.40 -13.73
CA ARG A 185 -8.90 -27.57 -12.84
C ARG A 185 -8.99 -27.14 -11.39
N HIS A 186 -9.44 -28.05 -10.53
CA HIS A 186 -9.69 -27.83 -9.12
C HIS A 186 -10.70 -26.71 -8.88
N PHE A 187 -11.97 -27.08 -8.77
CA PHE A 187 -13.05 -26.12 -8.62
C PHE A 187 -13.62 -26.12 -7.21
N VAL A 188 -14.29 -25.01 -6.90
CA VAL A 188 -15.16 -24.90 -5.73
C VAL A 188 -16.44 -24.16 -6.10
N SER A 189 -17.56 -24.54 -5.49
CA SER A 189 -18.79 -23.75 -5.50
C SER A 189 -19.04 -23.16 -4.14
N LEU A 190 -19.88 -22.13 -4.06
CA LEU A 190 -20.32 -21.62 -2.77
C LEU A 190 -21.45 -22.47 -2.20
N SER A 191 -21.56 -22.53 -0.88
CA SER A 191 -22.64 -23.22 -0.18
C SER A 191 -23.90 -22.36 -0.21
N HIS A 192 -25.02 -22.95 -0.61
CA HIS A 192 -26.33 -22.31 -0.65
C HIS A 192 -26.84 -21.85 0.74
N TRP A 193 -26.34 -22.44 1.82
CA TRP A 193 -26.89 -22.33 3.19
C TRP A 193 -26.33 -21.20 4.05
N LEU A 194 -25.15 -20.68 3.72
CA LEU A 194 -24.55 -19.56 4.44
C LEU A 194 -25.00 -18.25 3.76
N SER A 195 -25.61 -17.35 4.54
CA SER A 195 -25.89 -16.01 4.04
C SER A 195 -24.57 -15.23 3.91
N ALA A 196 -24.46 -14.38 2.89
CA ALA A 196 -23.26 -13.56 2.69
C ALA A 196 -22.98 -12.63 3.88
N ASP A 197 -24.01 -12.28 4.66
CA ASP A 197 -23.90 -11.51 5.91
C ASP A 197 -23.28 -12.30 7.08
N GLN A 198 -23.33 -13.64 7.03
CA GLN A 198 -22.69 -14.51 8.02
C GLN A 198 -21.31 -14.99 7.56
N ALA A 199 -21.03 -14.96 6.25
CA ALA A 199 -19.75 -15.33 5.69
C ALA A 199 -18.70 -14.21 5.93
N THR A 200 -18.02 -14.28 7.08
CA THR A 200 -16.86 -13.42 7.39
C THR A 200 -15.69 -13.63 6.42
N SER A 201 -15.68 -14.75 5.69
CA SER A 201 -14.70 -15.09 4.68
C SER A 201 -15.31 -16.04 3.64
N LEU A 202 -14.97 -15.84 2.37
CA LEU A 202 -15.34 -16.73 1.26
C LEU A 202 -14.93 -18.19 1.55
N HIS A 203 -13.83 -18.37 2.27
CA HIS A 203 -13.24 -19.68 2.57
C HIS A 203 -14.22 -20.63 3.29
N ASN A 204 -15.03 -20.12 4.22
CA ASN A 204 -15.91 -20.94 5.06
C ASN A 204 -17.17 -21.41 4.33
N ALA A 205 -17.47 -20.85 3.17
CA ALA A 205 -18.65 -21.15 2.38
C ALA A 205 -18.31 -21.98 1.13
N THR A 206 -17.15 -22.66 1.07
CA THR A 206 -16.72 -23.38 -0.15
C THR A 206 -17.01 -24.88 -0.08
N ASN A 207 -17.50 -25.44 -1.18
CA ASN A 207 -17.64 -26.88 -1.40
C ASN A 207 -16.74 -27.30 -2.57
N LEU A 208 -15.98 -28.38 -2.39
CA LEU A 208 -15.13 -28.93 -3.45
C LEU A 208 -15.97 -29.45 -4.61
N ARG A 209 -15.50 -29.19 -5.83
CA ARG A 209 -16.14 -29.64 -7.08
C ARG A 209 -15.10 -30.21 -8.04
N GLU A 210 -15.50 -31.26 -8.75
CA GLU A 210 -14.72 -31.78 -9.89
C GLU A 210 -14.91 -30.89 -11.13
N GLU A 211 -16.12 -30.33 -11.30
CA GLU A 211 -16.50 -29.44 -12.39
C GLU A 211 -17.54 -28.41 -11.92
N CYS A 212 -17.66 -27.29 -12.65
CA CYS A 212 -18.71 -26.30 -12.40
C CYS A 212 -20.00 -26.73 -13.10
N THR A 213 -21.08 -26.90 -12.35
CA THR A 213 -22.37 -27.34 -12.92
C THR A 213 -22.96 -26.31 -13.90
N SER A 214 -22.66 -25.03 -13.67
CA SER A 214 -23.00 -23.94 -14.58
C SER A 214 -22.17 -23.90 -15.87
N GLY A 215 -21.07 -24.65 -15.94
CA GLY A 215 -20.05 -24.53 -16.99
C GLY A 215 -19.23 -23.23 -16.96
N ASN A 216 -19.42 -22.40 -15.93
CA ASN A 216 -18.84 -21.05 -15.83
C ASN A 216 -18.13 -20.81 -14.50
N VAL A 217 -17.13 -19.94 -14.53
CA VAL A 217 -16.38 -19.45 -13.36
C VAL A 217 -16.67 -17.97 -13.12
N ILE A 218 -16.36 -17.50 -11.91
CA ILE A 218 -16.50 -16.09 -11.53
C ILE A 218 -15.28 -15.28 -11.94
N ILE A 219 -15.54 -14.17 -12.61
CA ILE A 219 -14.60 -13.04 -12.73
C ILE A 219 -15.07 -11.90 -11.83
N LEU A 220 -14.12 -11.23 -11.18
CA LEU A 220 -14.44 -10.19 -10.19
C LEU A 220 -13.74 -8.88 -10.52
N LYS A 221 -14.49 -7.78 -10.45
CA LYS A 221 -13.99 -6.42 -10.62
C LYS A 221 -14.25 -5.62 -9.34
N CYS A 222 -13.19 -5.36 -8.58
CA CYS A 222 -13.26 -4.59 -7.34
C CYS A 222 -13.13 -3.08 -7.54
N LEU A 223 -12.44 -2.65 -8.59
CA LEU A 223 -12.17 -1.25 -8.89
C LEU A 223 -12.29 -0.99 -10.40
N ALA A 224 -12.86 0.15 -10.77
CA ALA A 224 -12.73 0.66 -12.12
C ALA A 224 -11.34 1.29 -12.24
N CYS A 225 -10.47 0.69 -13.05
CA CYS A 225 -9.06 1.07 -13.17
C CYS A 225 -8.57 0.87 -14.59
N GLY A 226 -7.40 1.41 -14.90
CA GLY A 226 -6.68 1.18 -16.14
C GLY A 226 -7.36 1.78 -17.36
N THR A 227 -8.28 2.74 -17.15
CA THR A 227 -8.97 3.47 -18.21
C THR A 227 -8.41 4.88 -18.33
N ARG A 228 -8.27 5.36 -19.56
CA ARG A 228 -7.91 6.75 -19.87
C ARG A 228 -8.65 7.21 -21.11
N ALA A 229 -8.74 8.52 -21.32
CA ALA A 229 -9.30 9.06 -22.56
C ALA A 229 -8.51 8.52 -23.77
N SER A 230 -9.22 8.15 -24.84
CA SER A 230 -8.58 7.64 -26.06
C SER A 230 -7.74 8.74 -26.70
N TYR A 231 -6.42 8.55 -26.73
CA TYR A 231 -5.46 9.43 -27.40
C TYR A 231 -4.90 8.72 -28.62
N GLY A 232 -4.83 9.43 -29.76
CA GLY A 232 -4.29 8.89 -31.01
C GLY A 232 -2.81 8.48 -30.90
N PRO A 233 -2.35 7.50 -31.70
CA PRO A 233 -0.98 7.04 -31.65
C PRO A 233 -0.04 8.10 -32.24
N ARG A 234 0.79 8.77 -31.43
CA ARG A 234 1.93 9.53 -31.98
C ARG A 234 3.23 9.35 -31.20
N ILE A 235 4.12 8.60 -31.87
CA ILE A 235 5.57 8.71 -32.02
C ILE A 235 6.46 8.57 -30.76
N VAL A 236 7.60 7.90 -30.97
CA VAL A 236 8.59 7.42 -29.98
C VAL A 236 9.72 8.45 -29.79
N GLY A 237 10.13 8.67 -28.55
CA GLY A 237 11.10 9.69 -28.11
C GLY A 237 10.40 10.68 -27.19
N GLY A 238 10.86 10.81 -25.94
CA GLY A 238 10.14 11.46 -24.84
C GLY A 238 9.35 12.70 -25.25
N ASN A 239 8.04 12.67 -25.06
CA ASN A 239 7.13 13.72 -25.51
C ASN A 239 6.37 14.31 -24.33
N ALA A 240 6.03 15.59 -24.44
CA ALA A 240 5.18 16.26 -23.46
C ALA A 240 3.82 15.56 -23.41
N SER A 241 3.39 15.22 -22.20
CA SER A 241 2.10 14.60 -21.95
C SER A 241 0.97 15.62 -22.14
N SER A 242 -0.19 15.13 -22.55
CA SER A 242 -1.44 15.89 -22.47
C SER A 242 -2.18 15.61 -21.16
N PRO A 243 -3.04 16.53 -20.68
CA PRO A 243 -3.92 16.26 -19.54
C PRO A 243 -4.74 14.99 -19.75
N ARG A 244 -5.03 14.23 -18.68
CA ARG A 244 -5.77 12.94 -18.72
C ARG A 244 -5.09 11.79 -19.48
N GLN A 245 -3.90 11.98 -20.04
CA GLN A 245 -3.21 10.92 -20.78
C GLN A 245 -2.65 9.84 -19.85
N TRP A 246 -2.16 10.22 -18.67
CA TRP A 246 -1.64 9.32 -17.65
C TRP A 246 -2.29 9.63 -16.30
N PRO A 247 -3.60 9.36 -16.14
CA PRO A 247 -4.40 9.86 -15.02
C PRO A 247 -4.05 9.22 -13.67
N TRP A 248 -3.27 8.14 -13.69
CA TRP A 248 -2.71 7.49 -12.52
C TRP A 248 -1.35 8.06 -12.10
N GLN A 249 -0.72 8.92 -12.89
CA GLN A 249 0.58 9.46 -12.54
C GLN A 249 0.48 10.31 -11.27
N VAL A 250 1.45 10.12 -10.38
CA VAL A 250 1.60 10.88 -9.15
C VAL A 250 2.94 11.60 -9.14
N SER A 251 2.93 12.82 -8.61
CA SER A 251 4.12 13.54 -8.18
C SER A 251 4.20 13.48 -6.65
N LEU A 252 5.26 12.85 -6.14
CA LEU A 252 5.56 12.79 -4.71
C LEU A 252 6.50 13.94 -4.35
N GLN A 253 6.01 14.79 -3.46
CA GLN A 253 6.64 16.06 -3.11
C GLN A 253 7.19 15.97 -1.69
N PHE A 254 8.50 16.13 -1.52
CA PHE A 254 9.16 16.21 -0.23
C PHE A 254 9.45 17.69 0.10
N HIS A 255 8.91 18.19 1.20
CA HIS A 255 8.95 19.62 1.55
C HIS A 255 8.50 20.56 0.41
N GLY A 256 7.53 20.14 -0.40
CA GLY A 256 6.98 20.93 -1.50
C GLY A 256 7.77 20.87 -2.81
N HIS A 257 8.78 20.01 -2.90
CA HIS A 257 9.57 19.81 -4.12
C HIS A 257 9.44 18.38 -4.66
N HIS A 258 9.33 18.25 -5.99
CA HIS A 258 9.18 16.95 -6.65
C HIS A 258 10.44 16.13 -6.41
N LEU A 259 10.27 14.93 -5.85
CA LEU A 259 11.39 14.03 -5.60
C LEU A 259 11.25 12.72 -6.38
N CYS A 260 10.04 12.17 -6.42
CA CYS A 260 9.75 10.89 -7.07
C CYS A 260 8.38 10.89 -7.74
N GLY A 261 8.20 9.97 -8.67
CA GLY A 261 6.91 9.57 -9.19
C GLY A 261 6.18 8.56 -8.28
N GLY A 262 4.96 8.26 -8.67
CA GLY A 262 4.13 7.22 -8.08
C GLY A 262 2.99 6.85 -9.01
N SER A 263 2.17 5.89 -8.60
CA SER A 263 0.94 5.53 -9.31
C SER A 263 -0.25 5.40 -8.37
N VAL A 264 -1.39 5.98 -8.76
CA VAL A 264 -2.67 5.76 -8.09
C VAL A 264 -3.11 4.32 -8.36
N ILE A 265 -3.20 3.48 -7.32
CA ILE A 265 -3.73 2.10 -7.45
C ILE A 265 -5.12 1.95 -6.84
N THR A 266 -5.49 2.83 -5.91
CA THR A 266 -6.86 3.03 -5.40
C THR A 266 -7.02 4.51 -5.01
N PRO A 267 -8.25 4.99 -4.71
CA PRO A 267 -8.44 6.35 -4.21
C PRO A 267 -7.65 6.70 -2.95
N ARG A 268 -7.18 5.72 -2.15
CA ARG A 268 -6.42 5.99 -0.91
C ARG A 268 -4.97 5.53 -0.95
N TRP A 269 -4.56 4.78 -1.97
CA TRP A 269 -3.26 4.13 -2.00
C TRP A 269 -2.49 4.50 -3.25
N ILE A 270 -1.28 4.99 -3.02
CA ILE A 270 -0.26 5.25 -4.03
C ILE A 270 0.83 4.19 -3.90
N ILE A 271 1.29 3.65 -5.02
CA ILE A 271 2.49 2.81 -5.10
C ILE A 271 3.67 3.62 -5.63
N THR A 272 4.85 3.38 -5.08
CA THR A 272 6.10 4.05 -5.44
C THR A 272 7.30 3.15 -5.09
N ALA A 273 8.52 3.65 -5.24
CA ALA A 273 9.75 2.94 -4.92
C ALA A 273 10.11 3.09 -3.44
N ALA A 274 10.75 2.08 -2.85
CA ALA A 274 11.20 2.13 -1.47
C ALA A 274 12.33 3.15 -1.29
N HIS A 275 13.25 3.24 -2.25
CA HIS A 275 14.41 4.14 -2.16
C HIS A 275 14.01 5.62 -2.07
N CYS A 276 12.83 5.99 -2.59
CA CYS A 276 12.29 7.35 -2.46
C CYS A 276 11.99 7.75 -1.01
N VAL A 277 11.57 6.79 -0.18
CA VAL A 277 11.00 7.05 1.15
C VAL A 277 11.77 6.40 2.30
N TYR A 278 12.73 5.52 1.99
CA TYR A 278 13.43 4.69 2.99
C TYR A 278 14.10 5.54 4.08
N ASP A 279 14.88 6.55 3.68
CA ASP A 279 15.55 7.49 4.60
C ASP A 279 14.68 8.72 4.93
N LEU A 280 13.54 8.88 4.24
CA LEU A 280 12.61 10.00 4.33
C LEU A 280 11.24 9.53 4.79
N TYR A 281 11.16 8.83 5.92
CA TYR A 281 9.96 8.05 6.29
C TYR A 281 8.85 8.86 6.99
N LEU A 282 9.06 10.15 7.29
CA LEU A 282 8.11 10.99 8.04
C LEU A 282 6.94 11.44 7.13
N PRO A 283 5.69 10.97 7.34
CA PRO A 283 4.57 11.29 6.44
C PRO A 283 4.26 12.79 6.34
N SER A 284 4.45 13.56 7.41
CA SER A 284 4.18 15.00 7.46
C SER A 284 5.10 15.84 6.55
N SER A 285 6.26 15.30 6.15
CA SER A 285 7.17 15.97 5.22
C SER A 285 6.81 15.71 3.75
N TRP A 286 5.85 14.81 3.50
CA TRP A 286 5.41 14.43 2.16
C TRP A 286 4.04 14.99 1.83
N SER A 287 3.88 15.32 0.55
CA SER A 287 2.58 15.56 -0.06
C SER A 287 2.49 14.87 -1.41
N VAL A 288 1.26 14.59 -1.82
CA VAL A 288 0.94 13.86 -3.06
C VAL A 288 0.16 14.79 -3.98
N GLN A 289 0.63 14.99 -5.20
CA GLN A 289 -0.10 15.74 -6.23
C GLN A 289 -0.47 14.83 -7.39
N VAL A 290 -1.67 15.00 -7.93
CA VAL A 290 -2.27 14.15 -8.98
C VAL A 290 -3.12 14.98 -9.93
N GLY A 291 -3.41 14.45 -11.12
CA GLY A 291 -4.37 15.04 -12.06
C GLY A 291 -3.86 16.24 -12.87
N PHE A 292 -2.55 16.42 -12.94
CA PHE A 292 -1.90 17.55 -13.60
C PHE A 292 -0.74 17.12 -14.50
N VAL A 293 -0.25 18.05 -15.32
CA VAL A 293 0.84 17.82 -16.27
C VAL A 293 2.02 18.75 -16.01
N THR A 294 1.79 20.00 -15.62
CA THR A 294 2.83 21.00 -15.44
C THR A 294 2.98 21.35 -13.96
N GLN A 295 4.20 21.30 -13.40
CA GLN A 295 4.42 21.50 -11.95
C GLN A 295 4.03 22.89 -11.43
N GLN A 296 3.89 23.87 -12.32
CA GLN A 296 3.50 25.24 -12.00
C GLN A 296 1.97 25.43 -11.97
N ASP A 297 1.18 24.36 -12.08
CA ASP A 297 -0.28 24.43 -12.05
C ASP A 297 -0.79 24.74 -10.64
N THR A 298 -1.20 26.00 -10.43
CA THR A 298 -1.68 26.52 -9.15
C THR A 298 -3.05 25.99 -8.74
N GLN A 299 -3.77 25.27 -9.62
CA GLN A 299 -5.07 24.67 -9.30
C GLN A 299 -4.93 23.31 -8.60
N VAL A 300 -3.72 22.75 -8.57
CA VAL A 300 -3.44 21.43 -8.01
C VAL A 300 -3.17 21.54 -6.52
N HIS A 301 -4.05 20.93 -5.73
CA HIS A 301 -3.92 20.93 -4.28
C HIS A 301 -3.20 19.66 -3.81
N PRO A 302 -2.20 19.78 -2.91
CA PRO A 302 -1.51 18.62 -2.36
C PRO A 302 -2.41 17.81 -1.42
N TYR A 303 -2.35 16.48 -1.55
CA TYR A 303 -2.97 15.54 -0.62
C TYR A 303 -1.96 15.14 0.48
N SER A 304 -2.43 15.18 1.73
CA SER A 304 -1.64 14.76 2.89
C SER A 304 -1.47 13.24 2.97
N VAL A 305 -0.30 12.82 3.43
CA VAL A 305 0.07 11.41 3.61
C VAL A 305 -0.22 10.98 5.05
N GLU A 306 -1.02 9.94 5.22
CA GLU A 306 -1.31 9.34 6.52
C GLU A 306 -0.19 8.40 6.96
N LYS A 307 0.28 7.55 6.03
CA LYS A 307 1.23 6.48 6.34
C LYS A 307 2.10 6.15 5.14
N ILE A 308 3.37 5.89 5.41
CA ILE A 308 4.36 5.40 4.43
C ILE A 308 4.76 3.98 4.83
N ILE A 309 4.75 3.06 3.87
CA ILE A 309 5.07 1.65 4.08
C ILE A 309 5.99 1.18 2.96
N TYR A 310 7.30 1.13 3.21
CA TYR A 310 8.24 0.49 2.29
C TYR A 310 8.39 -1.00 2.61
N HIS A 311 8.78 -1.79 1.62
CA HIS A 311 8.98 -3.22 1.80
C HIS A 311 10.14 -3.48 2.77
N ARG A 312 9.89 -4.18 3.89
CA ARG A 312 10.90 -4.34 4.96
C ARG A 312 12.21 -5.00 4.52
N ASN A 313 12.17 -5.88 3.51
CA ASN A 313 13.35 -6.58 3.00
C ASN A 313 14.02 -5.76 1.88
N TYR A 314 13.70 -4.47 1.80
CA TYR A 314 14.37 -3.55 0.90
C TYR A 314 15.87 -3.55 1.18
N LYS A 315 16.67 -3.66 0.13
CA LYS A 315 18.14 -3.72 0.20
C LYS A 315 18.72 -2.51 -0.53
N PRO A 316 19.04 -1.40 0.17
CA PRO A 316 19.51 -0.17 -0.47
C PRO A 316 20.71 -0.36 -1.40
N LYS A 317 21.64 -1.26 -1.05
CA LYS A 317 22.84 -1.52 -1.86
C LYS A 317 22.58 -2.22 -3.19
N THR A 318 21.53 -3.02 -3.29
CA THR A 318 21.24 -3.84 -4.47
C THR A 318 19.91 -3.46 -5.12
N MET A 319 19.24 -2.41 -4.63
CA MET A 319 17.86 -2.05 -4.98
C MET A 319 16.87 -3.23 -4.90
N GLY A 320 17.16 -4.20 -4.02
CA GLY A 320 16.35 -5.40 -3.88
C GLY A 320 15.05 -5.07 -3.16
N ASN A 321 13.89 -5.52 -3.68
CA ASN A 321 12.57 -5.22 -3.11
C ASN A 321 12.25 -3.72 -3.02
N ASP A 322 12.59 -2.96 -4.07
CA ASP A 322 12.41 -1.52 -4.14
C ASP A 322 10.96 -1.12 -4.43
N ILE A 323 10.09 -1.29 -3.45
CA ILE A 323 8.66 -0.99 -3.53
C ILE A 323 8.13 -0.43 -2.22
N ALA A 324 7.25 0.56 -2.31
CA ALA A 324 6.57 1.19 -1.20
C ALA A 324 5.12 1.55 -1.53
N LEU A 325 4.32 1.71 -0.49
CA LEU A 325 2.97 2.23 -0.54
C LEU A 325 2.86 3.47 0.34
N MET A 326 2.12 4.47 -0.15
CA MET A 326 1.73 5.64 0.62
C MET A 326 0.20 5.66 0.73
N LYS A 327 -0.29 5.70 1.96
CA LYS A 327 -1.71 5.85 2.26
C LYS A 327 -2.03 7.33 2.42
N LEU A 328 -3.04 7.80 1.68
CA LEU A 328 -3.53 9.17 1.77
C LEU A 328 -4.49 9.32 2.96
N ALA A 329 -4.44 10.47 3.63
CA ALA A 329 -5.34 10.80 4.73
C ALA A 329 -6.82 10.88 4.28
N ALA A 330 -7.05 11.42 3.08
CA ALA A 330 -8.34 11.50 2.43
C ALA A 330 -8.32 10.77 1.07
N PRO A 331 -9.44 10.17 0.63
CA PRO A 331 -9.51 9.56 -0.69
C PRO A 331 -9.47 10.60 -1.80
N LEU A 332 -8.84 10.26 -2.92
CA LEU A 332 -8.88 11.02 -4.16
C LEU A 332 -10.29 11.03 -4.75
N ALA A 333 -10.68 12.17 -5.32
CA ALA A 333 -11.89 12.28 -6.11
C ALA A 333 -11.57 11.91 -7.57
N LEU A 334 -12.06 10.74 -8.02
CA LEU A 334 -11.87 10.28 -9.39
C LEU A 334 -12.73 11.11 -10.35
N ASN A 335 -12.14 11.62 -11.42
CA ASN A 335 -12.77 12.63 -12.29
C ASN A 335 -12.26 12.59 -13.74
N GLY A 336 -11.69 11.47 -14.19
CA GLY A 336 -11.08 11.32 -15.52
C GLY A 336 -9.71 11.97 -15.69
N HIS A 337 -9.33 12.95 -14.84
CA HIS A 337 -7.95 13.44 -14.72
C HIS A 337 -7.16 12.64 -13.71
N ILE A 338 -7.86 12.15 -12.68
CA ILE A 338 -7.35 11.25 -11.66
C ILE A 338 -8.11 9.93 -11.81
N GLU A 339 -7.40 8.87 -12.18
CA GLU A 339 -7.95 7.51 -12.30
C GLU A 339 -6.90 6.51 -11.87
N PRO A 340 -7.27 5.41 -11.19
CA PRO A 340 -6.31 4.39 -10.78
C PRO A 340 -5.85 3.53 -11.96
N ILE A 341 -4.59 3.10 -11.95
CA ILE A 341 -4.10 2.04 -12.84
C ILE A 341 -4.44 0.66 -12.23
N CYS A 342 -4.73 -0.33 -13.07
CA CYS A 342 -4.98 -1.68 -12.56
C CYS A 342 -3.68 -2.35 -12.12
N LEU A 343 -3.74 -3.10 -11.01
CA LEU A 343 -2.70 -4.08 -10.70
C LEU A 343 -2.82 -5.29 -11.65
N PRO A 344 -1.71 -5.92 -12.04
CA PRO A 344 -1.75 -7.23 -12.69
C PRO A 344 -2.38 -8.29 -11.79
N ASN A 345 -3.00 -9.31 -12.39
CA ASN A 345 -3.52 -10.44 -11.63
C ASN A 345 -2.43 -11.50 -11.39
N PHE A 346 -2.68 -12.40 -10.44
CA PHE A 346 -1.77 -13.52 -10.18
C PHE A 346 -1.64 -14.44 -11.40
N GLY A 347 -0.39 -14.80 -11.73
CA GLY A 347 -0.08 -15.64 -12.89
C GLY A 347 -0.21 -14.94 -14.24
N GLU A 348 -0.53 -13.64 -14.28
CA GLU A 348 -0.52 -12.85 -15.50
C GLU A 348 0.93 -12.62 -15.97
N GLN A 349 1.15 -12.79 -17.28
CA GLN A 349 2.47 -12.68 -17.90
C GLN A 349 2.46 -11.60 -18.98
N PHE A 350 3.53 -10.81 -19.00
CA PHE A 350 3.79 -9.82 -20.03
C PHE A 350 5.02 -10.27 -20.82
N PRO A 351 4.86 -10.60 -22.12
CA PRO A 351 5.94 -11.18 -22.90
C PRO A 351 7.05 -10.16 -23.19
N GLU A 352 8.25 -10.68 -23.45
CA GLU A 352 9.36 -9.89 -23.99
C GLU A 352 8.92 -9.15 -25.27
N GLY A 353 9.42 -7.93 -25.45
CA GLY A 353 9.10 -7.08 -26.59
C GLY A 353 7.73 -6.40 -26.50
N LYS A 354 6.90 -6.72 -25.50
CA LYS A 354 5.64 -5.98 -25.28
C LYS A 354 5.98 -4.51 -25.03
N MET A 355 5.39 -3.63 -25.84
CA MET A 355 5.50 -2.19 -25.63
C MET A 355 4.71 -1.77 -24.40
N CYS A 356 5.40 -1.06 -23.52
CA CYS A 356 4.87 -0.44 -22.32
C CYS A 356 5.26 1.04 -22.32
N TRP A 357 4.70 1.80 -21.39
CA TRP A 357 4.89 3.24 -21.32
C TRP A 357 5.30 3.65 -19.92
N VAL A 358 6.27 4.57 -19.89
CA VAL A 358 6.71 5.27 -18.69
C VAL A 358 6.27 6.72 -18.78
N SER A 359 5.99 7.32 -17.63
CA SER A 359 5.64 8.73 -17.51
C SER A 359 6.20 9.33 -16.22
N GLY A 360 6.55 10.61 -16.26
CA GLY A 360 7.12 11.31 -15.11
C GLY A 360 7.66 12.70 -15.43
N TRP A 361 8.18 13.36 -14.41
CA TRP A 361 8.82 14.68 -14.47
C TRP A 361 10.33 14.60 -14.25
N GLY A 362 10.91 13.41 -14.39
CA GLY A 362 12.35 13.24 -14.27
C GLY A 362 13.14 14.06 -15.27
N ALA A 363 14.43 14.13 -15.03
CA ALA A 363 15.38 14.81 -15.89
C ALA A 363 15.35 14.23 -17.30
N THR A 364 15.43 15.09 -18.31
CA THR A 364 15.44 14.65 -19.72
C THR A 364 16.84 14.26 -20.20
N VAL A 365 17.86 14.63 -19.42
CA VAL A 365 19.27 14.30 -19.62
C VAL A 365 19.87 13.90 -18.27
N GLU A 366 20.87 13.03 -18.28
CA GLU A 366 21.53 12.60 -17.06
C GLU A 366 22.15 13.78 -16.31
N GLY A 367 21.85 13.86 -15.00
CA GLY A 367 22.32 14.94 -14.13
C GLY A 367 21.69 16.31 -14.41
N GLY A 368 20.67 16.37 -15.29
CA GLY A 368 19.89 17.57 -15.53
C GLY A 368 18.80 17.80 -14.48
N ASP A 369 18.14 18.96 -14.58
CA ASP A 369 16.99 19.30 -13.74
C ASP A 369 15.74 18.50 -14.14
N THR A 370 14.83 18.32 -13.18
CA THR A 370 13.50 17.74 -13.42
C THR A 370 12.72 18.57 -14.43
N SER A 371 11.92 17.93 -15.27
CA SER A 371 11.10 18.63 -16.26
C SER A 371 9.89 19.31 -15.60
N ASP A 372 9.61 20.55 -15.98
CA ASP A 372 8.40 21.26 -15.57
C ASP A 372 7.12 20.58 -16.09
N THR A 373 7.19 19.93 -17.24
CA THR A 373 6.06 19.29 -17.92
C THR A 373 6.26 17.78 -17.94
N MET A 374 5.24 17.02 -17.57
CA MET A 374 5.30 15.57 -17.56
C MET A 374 5.62 15.05 -18.95
N ASN A 375 6.62 14.18 -19.04
CA ASN A 375 6.97 13.48 -20.26
C ASN A 375 6.47 12.03 -20.21
N TYR A 376 6.37 11.41 -21.37
CA TYR A 376 6.15 9.97 -21.48
C TYR A 376 6.94 9.37 -22.63
N ALA A 377 7.25 8.07 -22.51
CA ALA A 377 7.97 7.34 -23.53
C ALA A 377 7.50 5.88 -23.62
N GLY A 378 7.53 5.32 -24.82
CA GLY A 378 7.29 3.91 -25.07
C GLY A 378 8.58 3.10 -24.97
N VAL A 379 8.58 2.05 -24.16
CA VAL A 379 9.71 1.15 -23.93
C VAL A 379 9.27 -0.32 -24.04
N PRO A 380 10.00 -1.19 -24.77
CA PRO A 380 9.69 -2.61 -24.81
C PRO A 380 10.21 -3.32 -23.56
N LEU A 381 9.49 -4.33 -23.09
CA LEU A 381 9.97 -5.23 -22.03
C LEU A 381 11.16 -6.07 -22.52
N ILE A 382 12.15 -6.25 -21.66
CA ILE A 382 13.34 -7.08 -21.89
C ILE A 382 13.31 -8.24 -20.89
N SER A 383 13.56 -9.47 -21.35
CA SER A 383 13.63 -10.62 -20.45
C SER A 383 14.82 -10.52 -19.49
N ASN A 384 14.66 -11.08 -18.29
CA ASN A 384 15.76 -11.11 -17.31
C ASN A 384 16.99 -11.85 -17.84
N ALA A 385 16.83 -12.80 -18.77
CA ALA A 385 17.95 -13.50 -19.40
C ALA A 385 18.82 -12.53 -20.22
N ILE A 386 18.20 -11.70 -21.07
CA ILE A 386 18.89 -10.65 -21.83
C ILE A 386 19.46 -9.60 -20.88
N CYS A 387 18.66 -9.17 -19.89
CA CYS A 387 19.09 -8.13 -18.97
C CYS A 387 20.29 -8.55 -18.10
N ASN A 388 20.39 -9.84 -17.77
CA ASN A 388 21.52 -10.42 -17.06
C ASN A 388 22.69 -10.85 -17.95
N HIS A 389 22.63 -10.58 -19.26
CA HIS A 389 23.80 -10.79 -20.12
C HIS A 389 25.00 -10.00 -19.57
N ARG A 390 26.21 -10.55 -19.75
CA ARG A 390 27.47 -9.96 -19.23
C ARG A 390 27.62 -8.49 -19.60
N ASP A 391 27.25 -8.14 -20.82
CA ASP A 391 27.41 -6.78 -21.37
C ASP A 391 26.30 -5.79 -20.97
N VAL A 392 25.27 -6.26 -20.25
CA VAL A 392 24.12 -5.46 -19.81
C VAL A 392 24.25 -5.20 -18.31
N TYR A 393 23.72 -6.09 -17.47
CA TYR A 393 23.83 -5.98 -16.01
C TYR A 393 24.56 -7.16 -15.35
N GLY A 394 25.02 -8.15 -16.11
CA GLY A 394 25.96 -9.17 -15.62
C GLY A 394 25.47 -10.01 -14.43
N GLY A 395 24.16 -10.27 -14.34
CA GLY A 395 23.59 -11.21 -13.36
C GLY A 395 22.96 -10.58 -12.12
N ILE A 396 22.96 -9.26 -11.96
CA ILE A 396 22.40 -8.60 -10.76
C ILE A 396 20.86 -8.51 -10.77
N ILE A 397 20.21 -8.70 -11.91
CA ILE A 397 18.75 -8.53 -12.06
C ILE A 397 18.03 -9.77 -11.51
N THR A 398 17.37 -9.60 -10.37
CA THR A 398 16.65 -10.67 -9.67
C THR A 398 15.28 -10.96 -10.30
N SER A 399 14.60 -12.03 -9.86
CA SER A 399 13.25 -12.36 -10.34
C SER A 399 12.19 -11.33 -9.98
N SER A 400 12.37 -10.58 -8.88
CA SER A 400 11.48 -9.47 -8.48
C SER A 400 11.79 -8.15 -9.19
N MET A 401 12.74 -8.17 -10.12
CA MET A 401 13.06 -7.06 -11.02
C MET A 401 12.71 -7.45 -12.46
N LEU A 402 12.49 -6.43 -13.29
CA LEU A 402 12.36 -6.55 -14.74
C LEU A 402 13.05 -5.37 -15.41
N CYS A 403 13.36 -5.52 -16.69
CA CYS A 403 13.97 -4.46 -17.49
C CYS A 403 13.05 -4.02 -18.61
N ALA A 404 13.11 -2.75 -18.98
CA ALA A 404 12.43 -2.23 -20.15
C ALA A 404 13.27 -1.12 -20.79
N GLY A 405 13.21 -1.00 -22.11
CA GLY A 405 13.96 0.00 -22.85
C GLY A 405 14.60 -0.58 -24.10
N PHE A 406 15.48 0.20 -24.72
CA PHE A 406 16.19 -0.23 -25.92
C PHE A 406 17.66 -0.47 -25.59
N LEU A 407 18.20 -1.65 -25.95
CA LEU A 407 19.64 -1.94 -25.73
C LEU A 407 20.57 -0.99 -26.50
N LYS A 408 20.08 -0.35 -27.57
CA LYS A 408 20.83 0.71 -28.26
C LYS A 408 20.90 2.03 -27.48
N GLY A 409 20.17 2.15 -26.37
CA GLY A 409 20.00 3.39 -25.62
C GLY A 409 18.99 4.36 -26.26
N GLY A 410 19.06 5.61 -25.83
CA GLY A 410 18.32 6.76 -26.37
C GLY A 410 16.98 7.07 -25.70
N VAL A 411 16.23 6.08 -25.22
CA VAL A 411 14.95 6.29 -24.53
C VAL A 411 14.93 5.48 -23.25
N ASP A 412 14.77 6.17 -22.12
CA ASP A 412 14.81 5.61 -20.77
C ASP A 412 14.11 6.54 -19.76
N THR A 413 13.88 6.04 -18.55
CA THR A 413 13.58 6.86 -17.36
C THR A 413 14.85 7.42 -16.75
N CYS A 414 14.77 8.54 -16.05
CA CYS A 414 15.94 9.21 -15.46
C CYS A 414 15.66 9.70 -14.02
N GLN A 415 16.60 10.47 -13.45
CA GLN A 415 16.45 10.96 -12.07
C GLN A 415 15.15 11.77 -11.91
N GLY A 416 14.36 11.45 -10.87
CA GLY A 416 13.02 12.03 -10.63
C GLY A 416 11.86 11.16 -11.15
N ASP A 417 12.10 10.23 -12.08
CA ASP A 417 11.07 9.27 -12.52
C ASP A 417 10.92 8.06 -11.59
N SER A 418 11.83 7.91 -10.62
CA SER A 418 11.80 6.87 -9.60
C SER A 418 10.42 6.74 -8.95
N GLY A 419 9.94 5.51 -8.77
CA GLY A 419 8.59 5.26 -8.27
C GLY A 419 7.47 5.44 -9.29
N GLY A 420 7.74 6.03 -10.45
CA GLY A 420 6.78 6.18 -11.55
C GLY A 420 6.32 4.85 -12.17
N PRO A 421 5.24 4.88 -12.97
CA PRO A 421 4.66 3.69 -13.59
C PRO A 421 5.49 3.19 -14.77
N LEU A 422 5.63 1.86 -14.85
CA LEU A 422 5.75 1.15 -16.11
C LEU A 422 4.40 0.52 -16.44
N ALA A 423 3.62 1.21 -17.27
CA ALA A 423 2.25 0.87 -17.61
C ALA A 423 2.18 0.12 -18.94
N CYS A 424 1.55 -1.06 -18.96
CA CYS A 424 1.36 -1.84 -20.18
C CYS A 424 -0.14 -2.02 -20.43
N GLU A 425 -0.57 -1.84 -21.67
CA GLU A 425 -1.96 -2.07 -22.06
C GLU A 425 -2.18 -3.54 -22.43
N ASP A 426 -3.18 -4.19 -21.84
CA ASP A 426 -3.66 -5.52 -22.21
C ASP A 426 -5.18 -5.52 -22.30
N MET A 427 -5.74 -5.94 -23.45
CA MET A 427 -7.18 -5.93 -23.73
C MET A 427 -7.85 -4.57 -23.42
N SER A 428 -7.21 -3.46 -23.83
CA SER A 428 -7.68 -2.08 -23.58
C SER A 428 -7.74 -1.66 -22.11
N ILE A 429 -7.06 -2.40 -21.22
CA ILE A 429 -6.91 -2.07 -19.81
C ILE A 429 -5.42 -1.84 -19.52
N TRP A 430 -5.11 -0.68 -18.93
CA TRP A 430 -3.76 -0.33 -18.52
C TRP A 430 -3.42 -0.95 -17.17
N LYS A 431 -2.30 -1.67 -17.11
CA LYS A 431 -1.82 -2.37 -15.92
C LYS A 431 -0.44 -1.90 -15.51
N LEU A 432 -0.21 -1.77 -14.21
CA LEU A 432 1.08 -1.39 -13.64
C LEU A 432 1.99 -2.62 -13.56
N VAL A 433 2.81 -2.82 -14.59
CA VAL A 433 3.68 -3.99 -14.70
C VAL A 433 4.95 -3.84 -13.88
N GLY A 434 5.41 -2.60 -13.70
CA GLY A 434 6.49 -2.31 -12.78
C GLY A 434 6.49 -0.88 -12.26
N THR A 435 7.38 -0.64 -11.31
CA THR A 435 7.64 0.64 -10.67
C THR A 435 9.10 1.02 -10.92
N THR A 436 9.37 2.22 -11.44
CA THR A 436 10.73 2.68 -11.77
C THR A 436 11.63 2.59 -10.55
N SER A 437 12.78 1.91 -10.68
CA SER A 437 13.68 1.63 -9.57
C SER A 437 15.06 2.24 -9.78
N PHE A 438 15.82 1.76 -10.77
CA PHE A 438 17.17 2.27 -11.04
C PHE A 438 17.59 2.07 -12.49
N GLY A 439 18.72 2.69 -12.86
CA GLY A 439 19.44 2.50 -14.11
C GLY A 439 20.92 2.84 -13.91
N VAL A 440 21.77 2.48 -14.85
CA VAL A 440 23.15 3.01 -14.93
C VAL A 440 23.17 4.07 -16.01
N GLY A 441 23.41 5.32 -15.60
CA GLY A 441 23.17 6.48 -16.43
C GLY A 441 21.70 6.64 -16.82
N CYS A 442 21.44 7.45 -17.84
CA CYS A 442 20.12 7.54 -18.46
C CYS A 442 20.22 7.31 -19.96
N ALA A 443 19.48 6.33 -20.49
CA ALA A 443 19.43 6.04 -21.93
C ALA A 443 20.78 5.63 -22.55
N GLU A 444 21.68 5.05 -21.74
CA GLU A 444 22.95 4.50 -22.22
C GLU A 444 22.78 3.19 -23.00
N LYS A 445 23.74 2.90 -23.87
CA LYS A 445 23.80 1.63 -24.59
C LYS A 445 23.98 0.47 -23.61
N ASN A 446 23.19 -0.58 -23.78
CA ASN A 446 23.15 -1.78 -22.94
C ASN A 446 22.80 -1.51 -21.46
N LYS A 447 22.25 -0.34 -21.11
CA LYS A 447 21.78 -0.03 -19.75
C LYS A 447 20.30 0.36 -19.78
N PRO A 448 19.40 -0.60 -20.05
CA PRO A 448 17.97 -0.32 -20.01
C PRO A 448 17.52 -0.02 -18.57
N GLY A 449 16.46 0.76 -18.38
CA GLY A 449 15.84 0.98 -17.08
C GLY A 449 15.42 -0.32 -16.39
N VAL A 450 15.59 -0.35 -15.06
CA VAL A 450 15.21 -1.46 -14.18
C VAL A 450 14.05 -1.04 -13.30
N TYR A 451 13.07 -1.93 -13.21
CA TYR A 451 11.81 -1.71 -12.52
C TYR A 451 11.56 -2.83 -11.51
N SER A 452 10.94 -2.49 -10.38
CA SER A 452 10.37 -3.49 -9.48
C SER A 452 9.19 -4.17 -10.16
N ARG A 453 9.20 -5.51 -10.23
CA ARG A 453 8.17 -6.32 -10.90
C ARG A 453 6.92 -6.41 -10.04
N THR A 454 5.85 -5.70 -10.40
CA THR A 454 4.61 -5.63 -9.61
C THR A 454 4.04 -7.01 -9.27
N THR A 455 4.06 -7.96 -10.22
CA THR A 455 3.56 -9.33 -10.01
C THR A 455 4.29 -10.09 -8.89
N SER A 456 5.54 -9.73 -8.57
CA SER A 456 6.29 -10.33 -7.45
C SER A 456 5.89 -9.78 -6.08
N PHE A 457 5.13 -8.69 -6.05
CA PHE A 457 4.75 -7.99 -4.82
C PHE A 457 3.24 -7.95 -4.58
N LEU A 458 2.41 -8.60 -5.41
CA LEU A 458 0.95 -8.57 -5.27
C LEU A 458 0.47 -9.00 -3.88
N ASP A 459 1.00 -10.10 -3.35
CA ASP A 459 0.67 -10.57 -1.98
C ASP A 459 0.96 -9.48 -0.94
N TRP A 460 2.12 -8.83 -1.05
CA TRP A 460 2.52 -7.76 -0.14
C TRP A 460 1.63 -6.53 -0.30
N ILE A 461 1.30 -6.13 -1.53
CA ILE A 461 0.44 -4.98 -1.83
C ILE A 461 -0.95 -5.19 -1.24
N HIS A 462 -1.60 -6.31 -1.54
CA HIS A 462 -2.94 -6.62 -1.03
C HIS A 462 -2.97 -6.69 0.51
N GLU A 463 -1.96 -7.32 1.13
CA GLU A 463 -1.85 -7.39 2.59
C GLU A 463 -1.70 -6.01 3.25
N GLN A 464 -1.02 -5.06 2.61
CA GLN A 464 -0.92 -3.70 3.15
C GLN A 464 -2.21 -2.89 2.96
N MET A 465 -2.98 -3.20 1.92
CA MET A 465 -4.26 -2.57 1.61
C MET A 465 -5.43 -3.15 2.41
N GLU A 466 -5.31 -4.41 2.86
CA GLU A 466 -6.29 -5.12 3.69
C GLU A 466 -6.68 -4.28 4.91
N VAL A 467 -7.99 -4.00 5.03
CA VAL A 467 -8.57 -3.35 6.20
C VAL A 467 -8.89 -4.43 7.22
N TRP A 468 -8.04 -4.59 8.23
CA TRP A 468 -8.33 -5.45 9.37
C TRP A 468 -9.47 -4.82 10.18
N PHE A 469 -10.68 -5.38 10.06
CA PHE A 469 -11.72 -5.15 11.07
C PHE A 469 -11.19 -5.77 12.38
N CYS A 470 -10.74 -4.93 13.32
CA CYS A 470 -10.68 -5.37 14.71
C CYS A 470 -12.14 -5.58 15.16
N PRO A 471 -12.55 -6.80 15.54
CA PRO A 471 -13.84 -7.00 16.19
C PRO A 471 -13.90 -6.28 17.53
#